data_AF-A0A8T5BDC9-F1
#
_entry.id   AF-A0A8T5BDC9-F1
#
_cell.length_a   1.000
_cell.length_b   1.000
_cell.length_c   1.000
_cell.angle_alpha   90.00
_cell.angle_beta   90.00
_cell.angle_gamma   90.00
#
_symmetry.space_group_name_H-M   'P 1'
#
loop_
_entity.id
_entity.type
_entity.pdbx_description
1 polymer ?
#
loop_
_entity_poly.entity_id
_entity_poly.type
_entity_poly.pdbx_seq_one_letter_code
_entity_poly.pdbx_strand_id
1 'polypeptide(L)'
;WIKEINRMALKPDLAIYIDVPIEGIMRMLKGSERTVMEYPDVQMKVRDIYTSLVKEGKLIPVDGNRPIEKVSSQIQRIVLERLGIKLL
;
A
#
# COMPACT_ATOMS: atom_id res chain seq x y z
N TRP A 1 -10.33 15.65 9.53
CA TRP A 1 -11.03 16.31 8.42
C TRP A 1 -11.13 15.42 7.17
N ILE A 2 -10.05 14.78 6.66
CA ILE A 2 -10.16 13.87 5.48
C ILE A 2 -11.17 12.73 5.67
N LYS A 3 -11.16 12.07 6.84
CA LYS A 3 -12.14 11.02 7.18
C LYS A 3 -13.60 11.53 7.15
N GLU A 4 -13.81 12.82 7.45
CA GLU A 4 -15.14 13.45 7.44
C GLU A 4 -15.63 13.70 6.02
N ILE A 5 -14.74 14.17 5.14
CA ILE A 5 -15.03 14.31 3.70
C ILE A 5 -15.39 12.94 3.11
N ASN A 6 -14.62 11.91 3.46
CA ASN A 6 -14.82 10.56 2.96
C ASN A 6 -15.86 9.74 3.75
N ARG A 7 -16.69 10.37 4.60
CA ARG A 7 -17.64 9.63 5.45
C ARG A 7 -18.66 8.81 4.66
N MET A 8 -18.99 9.25 3.44
CA MET A 8 -19.91 8.56 2.53
C MET A 8 -19.19 7.69 1.49
N ALA A 9 -17.86 7.62 1.53
CA ALA A 9 -17.12 6.70 0.67
C ALA A 9 -17.45 5.26 1.07
N LEU A 10 -17.74 4.43 0.07
CA LEU A 10 -17.92 3.00 0.29
C LEU A 10 -16.65 2.41 0.91
N LYS A 11 -16.81 1.67 2.00
CA LYS A 11 -15.69 0.97 2.62
C LYS A 11 -15.30 -0.21 1.75
N PRO A 12 -14.01 -0.41 1.45
CA PRO A 12 -13.58 -1.57 0.69
C PRO A 12 -13.74 -2.84 1.53
N ASP A 13 -14.09 -3.96 0.88
CA ASP A 13 -14.10 -5.28 1.52
C ASP A 13 -12.68 -5.77 1.84
N LEU A 14 -11.68 -5.25 1.12
CA LEU A 14 -10.26 -5.55 1.27
C LEU A 14 -9.44 -4.34 0.83
N ALA A 15 -8.46 -3.95 1.64
CA ALA A 15 -7.49 -2.93 1.29
C ALA A 15 -6.07 -3.40 1.64
N ILE A 16 -5.17 -3.32 0.68
CA ILE A 16 -3.80 -3.83 0.77
C ILE A 16 -2.83 -2.64 0.68
N TYR A 17 -1.86 -2.60 1.59
CA TYR A 17 -0.76 -1.65 1.54
C TYR A 17 0.50 -2.37 1.10
N ILE A 18 1.02 -2.01 -0.09
CA ILE A 18 2.28 -2.54 -0.60
C ILE A 18 3.40 -1.65 -0.05
N ASP A 19 4.12 -2.13 0.95
CA ASP A 19 5.19 -1.38 1.59
C ASP A 19 6.50 -1.55 0.82
N VAL A 20 7.07 -0.44 0.34
CA VAL A 20 8.33 -0.41 -0.40
C VAL A 20 9.27 0.62 0.24
N PRO A 21 10.58 0.32 0.40
CA PRO A 21 11.56 1.30 0.87
C PRO A 21 11.60 2.55 -0.01
N ILE A 22 11.56 3.74 0.61
CA ILE A 22 11.53 5.03 -0.10
C ILE A 22 12.79 5.21 -0.95
N GLU A 23 13.94 4.73 -0.46
CA GLU A 23 15.22 4.76 -1.18
C GLU A 23 15.14 4.00 -2.50
N GLY A 24 14.39 2.90 -2.54
CA GLY A 24 14.12 2.13 -3.76
C GLY A 24 13.32 2.96 -4.77
N ILE A 25 12.24 3.60 -4.31
CA ILE A 25 11.36 4.43 -5.13
C ILE A 25 12.15 5.63 -5.69
N MET A 26 12.94 6.32 -4.87
CA MET A 26 13.70 7.51 -5.28
C MET A 26 14.74 7.20 -6.36
N ARG A 27 15.33 6.01 -6.35
CA ARG A 27 16.24 5.57 -7.42
C ARG A 27 15.51 5.37 -8.74
N MET A 28 14.30 4.81 -8.70
CA MET A 28 13.48 4.56 -9.89
C MET A 28 12.98 5.86 -10.54
N LEU A 29 12.69 6.88 -9.73
CA LEU A 29 12.23 8.19 -10.20
C LEU A 29 13.37 9.14 -10.61
N LYS A 30 14.61 8.65 -10.70
CA LYS A 30 15.75 9.47 -11.11
C LYS A 30 15.66 9.74 -12.62
N GLY A 31 15.41 11.00 -12.99
CA GLY A 31 15.32 11.44 -14.38
C GLY A 31 13.90 11.61 -14.91
N SER A 32 12.87 11.36 -14.10
CA SER A 32 11.49 11.71 -14.41
C SER A 32 11.14 13.11 -13.89
N GLU A 33 10.18 13.78 -14.53
CA GLU A 33 9.56 14.98 -13.96
C GLU A 33 8.91 14.62 -12.61
N ARG A 34 9.19 15.42 -11.59
CA ARG A 34 8.63 15.23 -10.25
C ARG A 34 7.42 16.13 -10.07
N THR A 35 6.34 15.58 -9.54
CA THR A 35 5.26 16.34 -8.91
C THR A 35 5.56 16.53 -7.43
N VAL A 36 4.72 17.31 -6.74
CA VAL A 36 4.81 17.55 -5.29
C VAL A 36 4.81 16.23 -4.50
N MET A 37 4.22 15.16 -5.04
CA MET A 37 4.07 13.90 -4.33
C MET A 37 5.31 13.00 -4.42
N GLU A 38 6.23 13.20 -5.36
CA GLU A 38 7.41 12.34 -5.54
C GLU A 38 8.64 12.79 -4.74
N TYR A 39 8.49 13.72 -3.78
CA TYR A 39 9.59 14.13 -2.92
C TYR A 39 9.78 13.18 -1.71
N PRO A 40 11.02 12.85 -1.33
CA PRO A 40 11.30 11.89 -0.27
C PRO A 40 10.66 12.23 1.08
N ASP A 41 10.69 13.50 1.48
CA ASP A 41 10.14 14.02 2.72
C ASP A 41 8.61 13.92 2.79
N VAL A 42 7.95 14.15 1.66
CA VAL A 42 6.51 13.90 1.51
C VAL A 42 6.23 12.41 1.64
N GLN A 43 7.00 11.56 0.97
CA GLN A 43 6.82 10.10 1.02
C GLN A 43 7.08 9.51 2.41
N MET A 44 8.01 10.06 3.19
CA MET A 44 8.22 9.66 4.59
C MET A 44 6.96 9.90 5.44
N LYS A 45 6.37 11.09 5.35
CA LYS A 45 5.13 11.41 6.06
C LYS A 45 3.94 10.58 5.59
N VAL A 46 3.86 10.32 4.29
CA VAL A 46 2.83 9.44 3.71
C VAL A 46 2.97 8.03 4.30
N ARG A 47 4.18 7.48 4.32
CA ARG A 47 4.45 6.16 4.91
C ARG A 47 4.05 6.07 6.37
N ASP A 48 4.31 7.10 7.18
CA ASP A 48 3.87 7.13 8.58
C ASP A 48 2.35 7.01 8.72
N ILE A 49 1.59 7.72 7.88
CA ILE A 49 0.12 7.67 7.86
C ILE A 49 -0.36 6.28 7.45
N TYR A 50 0.17 5.71 6.37
CA TYR A 50 -0.23 4.37 5.93
C TYR A 50 0.14 3.28 6.95
N THR A 51 1.28 3.42 7.63
CA THR A 51 1.69 2.53 8.72
C THR A 51 0.75 2.63 9.91
N SER A 52 0.23 3.81 10.23
CA SER A 52 -0.81 3.95 11.27
C SER A 52 -2.10 3.24 10.87
N LEU A 53 -2.51 3.32 9.60
CA LEU A 53 -3.68 2.63 9.09
C LEU A 53 -3.54 1.10 9.12
N VAL A 54 -2.33 0.58 8.86
CA VAL A 54 -2.01 -0.84 9.07
C VAL A 54 -2.15 -1.22 10.55
N LYS A 55 -1.58 -0.43 11.47
CA LYS A 55 -1.70 -0.66 12.93
C LYS A 55 -3.15 -0.59 13.42
N GLU A 56 -3.98 0.26 12.82
CA GLU A 56 -5.42 0.35 13.07
C GLU A 56 -6.23 -0.82 12.46
N GLY A 57 -5.59 -1.76 11.76
CA GLY A 57 -6.25 -2.90 11.12
C GLY A 57 -7.06 -2.54 9.87
N LYS A 58 -6.85 -1.35 9.31
CA LYS A 58 -7.59 -0.86 8.12
C LYS A 58 -7.00 -1.33 6.81
N LEU A 59 -5.72 -1.70 6.82
CA LEU A 59 -4.97 -2.14 5.64
C LEU A 59 -4.19 -3.41 5.99
N ILE A 60 -4.13 -4.35 5.05
CA ILE A 60 -3.27 -5.53 5.16
C ILE A 60 -1.91 -5.20 4.53
N PRO A 61 -0.80 -5.26 5.28
CA PRO A 61 0.52 -4.97 4.74
C PRO A 61 1.03 -6.13 3.89
N VAL A 62 1.68 -5.81 2.77
CA VAL A 62 2.44 -6.72 1.92
C VAL A 62 3.83 -6.13 1.72
N ASP A 63 4.86 -6.93 2.00
CA ASP A 63 6.26 -6.54 1.76
C ASP A 63 6.53 -6.49 0.25
N GLY A 64 6.57 -5.28 -0.30
CA GLY A 64 6.85 -4.99 -1.69
C GLY A 64 8.33 -4.97 -2.05
N ASN A 65 9.25 -5.20 -1.09
CA ASN A 65 10.68 -5.31 -1.36
C ASN A 65 11.10 -6.72 -1.85
N ARG A 66 10.12 -7.62 -2.03
CA ARG A 66 10.32 -9.00 -2.50
C ARG A 66 10.21 -9.06 -4.04
N PRO A 67 10.66 -10.16 -4.68
CA PRO A 67 10.42 -10.38 -6.10
C PRO A 67 8.94 -10.28 -6.46
N ILE A 68 8.65 -9.72 -7.64
CA ILE A 68 7.28 -9.42 -8.10
C ILE A 68 6.37 -10.66 -8.05
N GLU A 69 6.90 -11.84 -8.38
CA GLU A 69 6.15 -13.09 -8.35
C GLU A 69 5.73 -13.43 -6.92
N LYS A 70 6.60 -13.21 -5.93
CA LYS A 70 6.29 -13.46 -4.51
C LYS A 70 5.28 -12.48 -3.95
N VAL A 71 5.39 -11.21 -4.32
CA VAL A 71 4.41 -10.17 -3.94
C VAL A 71 3.05 -10.49 -4.56
N SER A 72 3.03 -10.81 -5.85
CA SER A 72 1.82 -11.17 -6.59
C SER A 72 1.12 -12.41 -6.01
N SER A 73 1.86 -13.51 -5.76
CA SER A 73 1.28 -14.70 -5.14
C SER A 73 0.73 -14.43 -3.74
N GLN A 74 1.38 -13.57 -2.95
CA GLN A 74 0.88 -13.20 -1.62
C GLN A 74 -0.42 -12.40 -1.73
N ILE A 75 -0.50 -11.42 -2.63
CA ILE A 75 -1.72 -10.64 -2.88
C ILE A 75 -2.84 -11.55 -3.35
N GLN A 76 -2.56 -12.44 -4.31
CA GLN A 76 -3.53 -13.40 -4.82
C GLN A 76 -4.10 -14.26 -3.68
N ARG A 77 -3.25 -14.80 -2.80
CA ARG A 77 -3.70 -15.57 -1.64
C ARG A 77 -4.65 -14.76 -0.75
N ILE A 78 -4.27 -13.53 -0.39
CA ILE A 78 -5.10 -12.65 0.45
C ILE A 78 -6.47 -12.42 -0.19
N VAL A 79 -6.50 -12.18 -1.51
CA VAL A 79 -7.75 -11.97 -2.27
C VAL A 79 -8.59 -13.24 -2.30
N LEU A 80 -8.01 -14.40 -2.60
CA LEU A 80 -8.73 -15.67 -2.66
C LEU A 80 -9.29 -16.09 -1.30
N GLU A 81 -8.51 -15.93 -0.22
CA GLU A 81 -8.97 -16.14 1.15
C GLU A 81 -10.16 -15.22 1.47
N ARG A 82 -10.11 -13.95 1.06
CA ARG A 82 -11.20 -13.00 1.26
C ARG A 82 -12.47 -13.37 0.50
N LEU A 83 -12.33 -13.96 -0.69
CA LEU A 83 -13.42 -14.48 -1.51
C LEU A 83 -13.94 -15.86 -1.04
N GLY A 84 -13.33 -16.46 -0.01
CA GLY A 84 -13.71 -17.78 0.51
C GLY A 84 -13.27 -18.95 -0.38
N ILE A 85 -12.33 -18.74 -1.29
CA ILE A 85 -11.81 -19.77 -2.18
C ILE A 85 -10.63 -20.46 -1.47
N LYS A 86 -10.76 -21.76 -1.20
CA LYS A 86 -9.66 -22.56 -0.66
C LYS A 86 -8.58 -22.74 -1.74
N LEU A 87 -7.34 -22.39 -1.42
CA LEU A 87 -6.18 -22.81 -2.20
C LEU A 87 -6.01 -24.32 -1.99
N LEU A 88 -6.05 -25.08 -3.08
CA LEU A 88 -5.80 -26.52 -3.13
C LEU A 88 -4.33 -26.84 -2.78
#